data_AF-A0A935PHE6-F1
#
_entry.id   AF-A0A935PHE6-F1
#
_cell.length_a   1.000
_cell.length_b   1.000
_cell.length_c   1.000
_cell.angle_alpha   90.00
_cell.angle_beta   90.00
_cell.angle_gamma   90.00
#
_symmetry.space_group_name_H-M   'P 1'
#
loop_
_entity.id
_entity.type
_entity.pdbx_description
1 polymer ?
#
loop_
_entity_poly.entity_id
_entity_poly.type
_entity_poly.pdbx_seq_one_letter_code
_entity_poly.pdbx_strand_id
1 'polypeptide(L)'
;MIPMAGGGFVVDTPGFSEVGVWDLARGELDSCFPEFREYVGSCKYGDCLHRIEPGCAIRAAVARGDIPAARHDSYLAILAELEALPESWE
;
A
#
# COMPACT_ATOMS: atom_id res chain seq x y z
N MET A 1 -13.08 23.54 9.90
CA MET A 1 -13.97 22.41 10.22
C MET A 1 -15.39 22.93 10.29
N ILE A 2 -16.30 22.42 9.46
CA ILE A 2 -17.69 22.88 9.32
C ILE A 2 -18.59 21.90 10.09
N PRO A 3 -19.33 22.33 11.14
CA PRO A 3 -20.21 21.45 11.90
C PRO A 3 -21.44 21.05 11.09
N MET A 4 -21.86 19.78 11.19
CA MET A 4 -23.06 19.28 10.51
C MET A 4 -24.26 19.19 11.45
N ALA A 5 -25.47 19.42 10.92
CA ALA A 5 -26.72 19.40 11.69
C ALA A 5 -27.02 18.05 12.37
N GLY A 6 -26.49 16.94 11.86
CA GLY A 6 -26.58 15.60 12.46
C GLY A 6 -25.46 15.26 13.44
N GLY A 7 -24.58 16.22 13.77
CA GLY A 7 -23.33 15.98 14.50
C GLY A 7 -22.16 15.66 13.57
N GLY A 8 -20.94 15.80 14.10
CA GLY A 8 -19.70 15.67 13.33
C GLY A 8 -19.27 16.95 12.59
N PHE A 9 -18.13 16.88 11.92
CA PHE A 9 -17.51 18.01 11.23
C PHE A 9 -17.02 17.59 9.84
N VAL A 10 -17.17 18.49 8.87
CA VAL A 10 -16.52 18.40 7.56
C VAL A 10 -15.21 19.17 7.61
N VAL A 11 -14.12 18.52 7.22
CA VAL A 11 -12.84 19.16 7.00
C VAL A 11 -12.70 19.37 5.51
N ASP A 12 -12.68 20.64 5.10
CA ASP A 12 -12.44 21.03 3.72
C ASP A 12 -10.93 21.26 3.57
N THR A 13 -10.23 20.30 2.96
CA THR A 13 -8.81 20.40 2.62
C THR A 13 -8.70 20.69 1.12
N PRO A 14 -7.74 21.52 0.67
CA PRO A 14 -7.36 21.55 -0.74
C PRO A 14 -7.14 20.12 -1.24
N GLY A 15 -7.49 19.83 -2.50
CA GLY A 15 -7.21 18.52 -3.09
C GLY A 15 -5.74 18.17 -2.91
N PHE A 16 -5.46 16.94 -2.48
CA PHE A 16 -4.08 16.48 -2.34
C PHE A 16 -3.42 16.48 -3.73
N SER A 17 -2.55 17.46 -3.98
CA SER A 17 -1.71 17.50 -5.19
C SER A 17 -0.61 16.44 -5.14
N GLU A 18 -0.22 16.05 -3.93
CA GLU A 18 0.80 15.05 -3.62
C GLU A 18 0.42 14.39 -2.29
N VAL A 19 0.34 13.07 -2.26
CA VAL A 19 0.17 12.28 -1.03
C VAL A 19 1.49 11.61 -0.78
N GLY A 20 2.31 12.19 0.09
CA GLY A 20 3.57 11.54 0.46
C GLY A 20 3.32 10.37 1.39
N VAL A 21 4.10 9.30 1.18
CA VAL A 21 4.05 8.06 1.96
C VAL A 21 5.13 8.15 3.04
N TRP A 22 4.97 9.12 3.94
CA TRP A 22 5.97 9.44 4.96
C TRP A 22 5.97 8.39 6.06
N ASP A 23 7.16 7.99 6.53
CA ASP A 23 7.38 7.07 7.66
C ASP A 23 6.76 5.67 7.54
N LEU A 24 6.36 5.23 6.32
CA LEU A 24 5.86 3.88 6.10
C LEU A 24 7.03 2.93 5.79
N ALA A 25 7.23 1.89 6.60
CA ALA A 25 8.22 0.88 6.27
C ALA A 25 7.76 0.07 5.05
N ARG A 26 8.70 -0.33 4.18
CA ARG A 26 8.40 -1.12 2.97
C ARG A 26 7.61 -2.40 3.27
N GLY A 27 7.92 -3.06 4.38
CA GLY A 27 7.23 -4.26 4.84
C GLY A 27 5.84 -4.03 5.41
N GLU A 28 5.43 -2.78 5.64
CA GLU A 28 4.09 -2.42 6.10
C GLU A 28 3.16 -1.98 4.96
N LEU A 29 3.71 -1.72 3.77
CA LEU A 29 2.95 -1.27 2.61
C LEU A 29 1.87 -2.28 2.19
N ASP A 30 2.14 -3.58 2.32
CA ASP A 30 1.20 -4.64 1.95
C ASP A 30 -0.11 -4.55 2.74
N SER A 31 -0.03 -4.10 3.99
CA SER A 31 -1.15 -3.95 4.92
C SER A 31 -2.05 -2.77 4.58
N CYS A 32 -1.56 -1.84 3.76
CA CYS A 32 -2.34 -0.73 3.21
C CYS A 32 -3.26 -1.13 2.05
N PHE A 33 -3.12 -2.36 1.52
CA PHE A 33 -3.94 -2.88 0.43
C PHE A 33 -4.95 -3.92 0.96
N PRO A 34 -6.25 -3.60 1.05
CA PRO A 34 -7.25 -4.51 1.59
C PRO A 34 -7.31 -5.87 0.89
N GLU A 35 -7.03 -5.88 -0.42
CA GLU A 35 -7.03 -7.08 -1.26
C GLU A 35 -5.91 -8.06 -0.90
N PHE A 36 -4.87 -7.60 -0.19
CA PHE A 36 -3.71 -8.41 0.15
C PHE A 36 -3.90 -9.15 1.47
N ARG A 37 -4.83 -8.70 2.33
CA ARG A 37 -4.98 -9.14 3.73
C ARG A 37 -5.05 -10.66 3.91
N GLU A 38 -5.70 -11.37 2.99
CA GLU A 38 -5.83 -12.84 3.07
C GLU A 38 -4.54 -13.59 2.73
N TYR A 39 -3.56 -12.91 2.15
CA TYR A 39 -2.32 -13.51 1.61
C TYR A 39 -1.06 -13.00 2.32
N VAL A 40 -1.14 -11.89 3.08
CA VAL A 40 -0.04 -11.39 3.90
C VAL A 40 0.45 -12.48 4.85
N GLY A 41 1.77 -12.65 4.97
CA GLY A 41 2.40 -13.70 5.78
C GLY A 41 2.34 -15.11 5.17
N SER A 42 1.66 -15.32 4.05
CA SER A 42 1.58 -16.63 3.37
C SER A 42 2.66 -16.82 2.29
N CYS A 43 3.55 -15.85 2.12
CA CYS A 43 4.68 -15.96 1.21
C CYS A 43 5.72 -16.96 1.73
N LYS A 44 6.48 -17.56 0.82
CA LYS A 44 7.59 -18.45 1.18
C LYS A 44 8.66 -17.78 2.05
N TYR A 45 8.86 -16.48 1.87
CA TYR A 45 9.86 -15.66 2.57
C TYR A 45 9.15 -14.58 3.39
N GLY A 46 9.63 -14.31 4.60
CA GLY A 46 9.00 -13.37 5.54
C GLY A 46 9.26 -11.89 5.22
N ASP A 47 10.27 -11.59 4.40
CA ASP A 47 10.67 -10.27 3.92
C ASP A 47 10.23 -10.03 2.46
N CYS A 48 9.22 -10.77 1.99
CA CYS A 48 8.75 -10.70 0.62
C CYS A 48 8.12 -9.33 0.31
N LEU A 49 8.65 -8.62 -0.69
CA LEU A 49 8.11 -7.34 -1.18
C LEU A 49 7.15 -7.51 -2.37
N HIS A 50 6.68 -8.74 -2.60
CA HIS A 50 5.71 -9.10 -3.63
C HIS A 50 6.05 -8.66 -5.07
N ARG A 51 7.34 -8.43 -5.39
CA ARG A 51 7.83 -7.90 -6.66
C ARG A 51 8.31 -9.00 -7.61
N ILE A 52 9.30 -9.78 -7.18
CA ILE A 52 9.91 -10.85 -8.00
C ILE A 52 10.08 -12.16 -7.24
N GLU A 53 9.83 -12.16 -5.94
CA GLU A 53 10.19 -13.24 -5.03
C GLU A 53 9.50 -14.55 -5.43
N PRO A 54 10.24 -15.67 -5.45
CA PRO A 54 9.67 -16.97 -5.75
C PRO A 54 8.78 -17.45 -4.59
N GLY A 55 7.63 -18.04 -4.91
CA GLY A 55 6.67 -18.48 -3.88
C GLY A 55 5.96 -17.33 -3.17
N CYS A 56 5.83 -16.17 -3.83
CA CYS A 56 5.01 -15.06 -3.35
C CYS A 56 3.51 -15.38 -3.49
N ALA A 57 2.78 -15.37 -2.37
CA ALA A 57 1.34 -15.64 -2.32
C ALA A 57 0.53 -14.58 -3.06
N ILE A 58 0.92 -13.30 -2.93
CA ILE A 58 0.28 -12.17 -3.62
C ILE A 58 0.39 -12.31 -5.13
N ARG A 59 1.60 -12.55 -5.67
CA ARG A 59 1.80 -12.73 -7.11
C ARG A 59 1.04 -13.95 -7.64
N ALA A 60 0.95 -15.03 -6.86
CA ALA A 60 0.15 -16.19 -7.21
C ALA A 60 -1.36 -15.86 -7.24
N ALA A 61 -1.85 -15.08 -6.29
CA ALA A 61 -3.24 -14.60 -6.24
C ALA A 61 -3.57 -13.66 -7.42
N VAL A 62 -2.65 -12.77 -7.79
CA VAL A 62 -2.77 -11.94 -9.00
C VAL A 62 -2.85 -12.81 -10.26
N ALA A 63 -1.98 -13.82 -10.38
CA ALA A 63 -1.97 -14.73 -11.53
C ALA A 63 -3.26 -15.56 -11.67
N ARG A 64 -3.93 -15.86 -10.54
CA ARG A 64 -5.24 -16.53 -10.52
C ARG A 64 -6.43 -15.60 -10.73
N GLY A 65 -6.22 -14.29 -10.64
CA GLY A 65 -7.26 -13.27 -10.74
C GLY A 65 -7.98 -12.95 -9.42
N ASP A 66 -7.52 -13.49 -8.29
CA ASP A 66 -8.08 -13.21 -6.97
C ASP A 66 -7.76 -11.78 -6.51
N ILE A 67 -6.59 -11.26 -6.93
CA ILE A 67 -6.19 -9.86 -6.76
C ILE A 67 -6.17 -9.21 -8.15
N PRO A 68 -6.86 -8.06 -8.35
CA PRO A 68 -6.79 -7.36 -9.63
C PRO A 68 -5.36 -6.89 -9.93
N ALA A 69 -4.87 -7.17 -11.14
CA ALA A 69 -3.50 -6.81 -11.56
C ALA A 69 -3.21 -5.30 -11.37
N ALA A 70 -4.17 -4.43 -11.71
CA ALA A 70 -4.02 -2.98 -11.52
C ALA A 70 -3.75 -2.57 -10.05
N ARG A 71 -4.24 -3.34 -9.07
CA ARG A 71 -3.98 -3.09 -7.64
C ARG A 71 -2.56 -3.49 -7.26
N HIS A 72 -2.07 -4.60 -7.81
CA HIS A 72 -0.67 -5.00 -7.68
C HIS A 72 0.28 -4.01 -8.36
N ASP A 73 -0.06 -3.52 -9.55
CA ASP A 73 0.71 -2.47 -10.23
C ASP A 73 0.76 -1.17 -9.40
N SER A 74 -0.36 -0.79 -8.79
CA SER A 74 -0.41 0.37 -7.88
C SER A 74 0.49 0.18 -6.66
N TYR A 75 0.50 -1.02 -6.08
CA TYR A 75 1.39 -1.38 -4.98
C TYR A 75 2.87 -1.25 -5.39
N LEU A 76 3.25 -1.76 -6.57
CA LEU A 76 4.62 -1.65 -7.05
C LEU A 76 5.06 -0.21 -7.33
N ALA A 77 4.16 0.63 -7.84
CA ALA A 77 4.44 2.04 -8.05
C ALA A 77 4.74 2.76 -6.71
N ILE A 78 3.89 2.55 -5.70
CA ILE A 78 4.08 3.14 -4.37
C ILE A 78 5.33 2.58 -3.68
N LEU A 79 5.62 1.28 -3.84
CA LEU A 79 6.84 0.68 -3.32
C LEU A 79 8.09 1.33 -3.91
N ALA A 80 8.08 1.61 -5.22
CA ALA A 80 9.17 2.29 -5.90
C ALA A 80 9.34 3.74 -5.42
N GLU A 81 8.23 4.45 -5.17
CA GLU A 81 8.27 5.80 -4.58
C GLU A 81 8.89 5.77 -3.17
N LEU A 82 8.47 4.82 -2.32
CA LEU A 82 9.06 4.63 -0.98
C LEU A 82 10.55 4.30 -1.02
N GLU A 83 10.99 3.49 -1.98
CA GLU A 83 12.41 3.17 -2.18
C GLU A 83 13.23 4.37 -2.68
N ALA A 84 12.58 5.37 -3.29
CA ALA A 84 13.22 6.58 -3.80
C ALA A 84 13.27 7.73 -2.78
N LEU A 85 12.51 7.65 -1.68
CA LEU A 85 12.56 8.65 -0.61
C LEU A 85 13.90 8.56 0.15
N PRO A 86 14.54 9.70 0.46
CA PRO A 86 15.72 9.71 1.30
C PRO A 86 15.36 9.20 2.71
N GLU A 87 16.19 8.34 3.29
CA GLU A 87 16.00 7.92 4.69
C GLU A 87 16.09 9.16 5.59
N SER A 88 15.12 9.30 6.51
CA SER A 88 14.96 10.48 7.36
C SER A 88 16.04 10.56 8.45
N TRP A 89 17.26 10.95 8.07
CA TRP A 89 18.35 11.34 8.98
C TRP A 89 19.36 12.27 8.31
N GLU A 90 18.86 13.38 7.77
CA GLU A 90 19.59 14.67 7.67
C GLU A 90 18.94 15.72 8.58
#